data_AF-A0A9P1HFH9-F1
#
_entry.id   AF-A0A9P1HFH9-F1
#
_cell.length_a   1.000
_cell.length_b   1.000
_cell.length_c   1.000
_cell.angle_alpha   90.00
_cell.angle_beta   90.00
_cell.angle_gamma   90.00
#
_symmetry.space_group_name_H-M   'P 1'
#
loop_
_entity.id
_entity.type
_entity.pdbx_description
1 polymer ?
#
loop_
_entity_poly.entity_id
_entity_poly.type
_entity_poly.pdbx_seq_one_letter_code
_entity_poly.pdbx_strand_id
1 'polypeptide(L)'
;RKFETAETRYEKVLFVKTLSNAAIDVSVYNLNKIISDKKEEKTVRLQAVEALRRLRTVMPRKIQYVLMPVYKNRMELPELRMSALNVILMTRPEESVLSQVVEQVIVERNRQVRFFSFNALRTLSKSTNPCEKTLAIRASKVLRLIPTQLEQTIMDSRLNKWTLFNNEYMTGASLNWASLFTSDSILPKEIMASLDSVFGGEWNKYLAQVGLYQNNMDVILNKMIRKIEETGLETLVVRGKRSATFRPAELLRTIAQKLRINRREMINDEPEALLYFRYKDMDYAFLPIDMDTLPELLKKIAHEGRIELGDIERVLAQGTHFTLTGAVFVHETIRKIPTALGMPVVLGSKMPTLASVQGHIKIDFEPKSADRFNGLRLRLVAQPQIASTHIIKLEVRNPVVYSGVKLLHGARINTPVDLEMIVNWENRL
;
A
#
# COMPACT_ATOMS: atom_id res chain seq x y z
N ARG A 1 -28.47 9.70 -1.00
CA ARG A 1 -29.42 8.86 -0.23
C ARG A 1 -28.75 7.73 0.56
N LYS A 2 -28.35 6.58 -0.02
CA LYS A 2 -27.77 5.48 0.79
C LYS A 2 -26.48 5.85 1.58
N PHE A 3 -25.61 6.67 0.99
CA PHE A 3 -24.43 7.20 1.69
C PHE A 3 -24.80 8.13 2.86
N GLU A 4 -25.84 8.96 2.70
CA GLU A 4 -26.30 9.92 3.71
C GLU A 4 -27.05 9.24 4.86
N THR A 5 -27.58 8.03 4.63
CA THR A 5 -28.25 7.20 5.63
C THR A 5 -27.32 6.18 6.30
N ALA A 6 -26.04 6.14 5.93
CA ALA A 6 -25.08 5.20 6.50
C ALA A 6 -24.70 5.66 7.92
N GLU A 7 -24.85 4.76 8.89
CA GLU A 7 -24.62 5.07 10.31
C GLU A 7 -23.15 4.87 10.69
N THR A 8 -22.47 3.93 10.03
CA THR A 8 -21.08 3.59 10.35
C THR A 8 -20.09 4.10 9.29
N ARG A 9 -18.87 4.43 9.76
CA ARG A 9 -17.71 4.71 8.89
C ARG A 9 -17.51 3.59 7.86
N TYR A 10 -17.62 2.34 8.29
CA TYR A 10 -17.44 1.16 7.42
C TYR A 10 -18.41 1.19 6.24
N GLU A 11 -19.70 1.41 6.49
CA GLU A 11 -20.70 1.49 5.43
C GLU A 11 -20.41 2.65 4.47
N LYS A 12 -20.05 3.83 4.98
CA LYS A 12 -19.65 4.97 4.14
C LYS A 12 -18.47 4.63 3.25
N VAL A 13 -17.42 4.00 3.80
CA VAL A 13 -16.24 3.55 3.03
C VAL A 13 -16.64 2.48 2.01
N LEU A 14 -17.51 1.54 2.36
CA LEU A 14 -18.01 0.50 1.46
C LEU A 14 -18.76 1.12 0.27
N PHE A 15 -19.62 2.12 0.51
CA PHE A 15 -20.32 2.84 -0.54
C PHE A 15 -19.34 3.55 -1.48
N VAL A 16 -18.34 4.24 -0.93
CA VAL A 16 -17.30 4.91 -1.72
C VAL A 16 -16.48 3.92 -2.55
N LYS A 17 -16.08 2.78 -1.98
CA LYS A 17 -15.36 1.71 -2.71
C LYS A 17 -16.23 1.06 -3.78
N THR A 18 -17.53 0.93 -3.54
CA THR A 18 -18.47 0.43 -4.54
C THR A 18 -18.61 1.42 -5.70
N LEU A 19 -18.71 2.72 -5.43
CA LEU A 19 -18.72 3.77 -6.46
C LEU A 19 -17.41 3.82 -7.24
N SER A 20 -16.27 3.66 -6.57
CA SER A 20 -14.95 3.50 -7.19
C SER A 20 -14.96 2.34 -8.20
N ASN A 21 -15.41 1.15 -7.77
CA ASN A 21 -15.53 -0.04 -8.61
C ASN A 21 -16.58 0.08 -9.73
N ALA A 22 -17.58 0.94 -9.58
CA ALA A 22 -18.50 1.26 -10.67
C ALA A 22 -17.85 2.20 -11.71
N ALA A 23 -17.03 3.17 -11.25
CA ALA A 23 -16.35 4.16 -12.09
C ALA A 23 -17.28 4.84 -13.13
N ILE A 24 -18.45 5.28 -12.67
CA ILE A 24 -19.43 6.00 -13.49
C ILE A 24 -19.13 7.50 -13.45
N ASP A 25 -19.28 8.19 -14.58
CA ASP A 25 -19.02 9.63 -14.75
C ASP A 25 -19.83 10.56 -13.84
N VAL A 26 -21.10 10.21 -13.59
CA VAL A 26 -22.00 10.90 -12.64
C VAL A 26 -21.49 10.80 -11.21
N SER A 27 -20.74 9.74 -10.88
CA SER A 27 -20.22 9.53 -9.51
C SER A 27 -19.22 10.60 -9.09
N VAL A 28 -18.52 11.26 -10.03
CA VAL A 28 -17.54 12.33 -9.74
C VAL A 28 -18.17 13.49 -8.98
N TYR A 29 -19.40 13.87 -9.31
CA TYR A 29 -20.09 14.96 -8.62
C TYR A 29 -20.33 14.61 -7.14
N ASN A 30 -20.83 13.41 -6.88
CA ASN A 30 -21.08 12.92 -5.53
C ASN A 30 -19.78 12.74 -4.74
N LEU A 31 -18.74 12.16 -5.36
CA LEU A 31 -17.42 12.02 -4.75
C LEU A 31 -16.82 13.39 -4.43
N ASN A 32 -16.95 14.38 -5.31
CA ASN A 32 -16.47 15.74 -5.02
C ASN A 32 -17.21 16.40 -3.84
N LYS A 33 -18.52 16.15 -3.69
CA LYS A 33 -19.29 16.61 -2.53
C LYS A 33 -18.70 16.03 -1.23
N ILE A 34 -18.42 14.73 -1.21
CA ILE A 34 -17.80 14.05 -0.05
C ILE A 34 -16.39 14.59 0.20
N ILE A 35 -15.55 14.72 -0.83
CA ILE A 35 -14.18 15.24 -0.71
C ILE A 35 -14.19 16.66 -0.14
N SER A 36 -15.13 17.50 -0.54
CA SER A 36 -15.20 18.91 -0.12
C SER A 36 -15.85 19.11 1.25
N ASP A 37 -16.63 18.14 1.74
CA ASP A 37 -17.33 18.23 3.01
C ASP A 37 -16.37 18.01 4.19
N LYS A 38 -16.07 19.08 4.94
CA LYS A 38 -15.19 19.02 6.11
C LYS A 38 -15.85 18.37 7.34
N LYS A 39 -17.17 18.15 7.32
CA LYS A 39 -17.89 17.45 8.39
C LYS A 39 -17.73 15.94 8.29
N GLU A 40 -17.45 15.44 7.09
CA GLU A 40 -17.20 14.02 6.88
C GLU A 40 -15.85 13.62 7.47
N GLU A 41 -15.81 12.38 7.95
CA GLU A 41 -14.60 11.80 8.53
C GLU A 41 -13.45 11.79 7.52
N LYS A 42 -12.25 12.03 8.04
CA LYS A 42 -11.02 12.10 7.25
C LYS A 42 -10.81 10.85 6.36
N THR A 43 -11.02 9.67 6.91
CA THR A 43 -10.89 8.38 6.20
C THR A 43 -11.86 8.29 5.04
N VAL A 44 -13.12 8.70 5.23
CA VAL A 44 -14.14 8.70 4.17
C VAL A 44 -13.77 9.68 3.06
N ARG A 45 -13.32 10.89 3.39
CA ARG A 45 -12.86 11.89 2.41
C ARG A 45 -11.64 11.40 1.62
N LEU A 46 -10.67 10.76 2.30
CA LEU A 46 -9.49 10.20 1.66
C LEU A 46 -9.85 9.07 0.68
N GLN A 47 -10.73 8.16 1.10
CA GLN A 47 -11.22 7.09 0.22
C GLN A 47 -12.01 7.65 -0.97
N ALA A 48 -12.71 8.78 -0.81
CA ALA A 48 -13.40 9.45 -1.92
C ALA A 48 -12.42 10.05 -2.94
N VAL A 49 -11.27 10.57 -2.51
CA VAL A 49 -10.19 11.00 -3.41
C VAL A 49 -9.64 9.79 -4.19
N GLU A 50 -9.33 8.69 -3.50
CA GLU A 50 -8.82 7.47 -4.13
C GLU A 50 -9.83 6.80 -5.08
N ALA A 51 -11.13 6.97 -4.83
CA ALA A 51 -12.19 6.42 -5.68
C ALA A 51 -12.17 7.02 -7.10
N LEU A 52 -11.70 8.26 -7.25
CA LEU A 52 -11.56 8.92 -8.55
C LEU A 52 -10.47 8.29 -9.43
N ARG A 53 -9.60 7.42 -8.88
CA ARG A 53 -8.49 6.83 -9.62
C ARG A 53 -8.95 6.10 -10.88
N ARG A 54 -10.06 5.35 -10.85
CA ARG A 54 -10.49 4.51 -11.99
C ARG A 54 -11.01 5.35 -13.16
N LEU A 55 -11.39 6.59 -12.90
CA LEU A 55 -11.84 7.56 -13.88
C LEU A 55 -10.70 8.36 -14.53
N ARG A 56 -9.45 8.20 -14.06
CA ARG A 56 -8.28 8.96 -14.52
C ARG A 56 -8.00 8.83 -16.02
N THR A 57 -8.31 7.66 -16.61
CA THR A 57 -8.06 7.37 -18.03
C THR A 57 -9.22 7.80 -18.91
N VAL A 58 -10.44 7.80 -18.37
CA VAL A 58 -11.67 8.15 -19.10
C VAL A 58 -11.89 9.66 -19.13
N MET A 59 -11.68 10.34 -17.99
CA MET A 59 -11.95 11.79 -17.84
C MET A 59 -10.80 12.54 -17.13
N PRO A 60 -9.56 12.46 -17.63
CA PRO A 60 -8.37 13.01 -16.97
C PRO A 60 -8.52 14.49 -16.58
N ARG A 61 -9.06 15.32 -17.48
CA ARG A 61 -9.26 16.76 -17.26
C ARG A 61 -10.24 17.05 -16.12
N LYS A 62 -11.34 16.30 -16.02
CA LYS A 62 -12.34 16.46 -14.94
C LYS A 62 -11.73 16.07 -13.59
N ILE A 63 -10.96 14.99 -13.54
CA ILE A 63 -10.26 14.55 -12.33
C ILE A 63 -9.23 15.60 -11.88
N GLN A 64 -8.43 16.12 -12.81
CA GLN A 64 -7.48 17.21 -12.54
C GLN A 64 -8.19 18.45 -11.99
N TYR A 65 -9.30 18.85 -12.59
CA TYR A 65 -10.09 20.00 -12.16
C TYR A 65 -10.65 19.85 -10.73
N VAL A 66 -11.15 18.66 -10.39
CA VAL A 66 -11.69 18.37 -9.05
C VAL A 66 -10.59 18.33 -7.98
N LEU A 67 -9.44 17.71 -8.29
CA LEU A 67 -8.41 17.43 -7.28
C LEU A 67 -7.35 18.53 -7.15
N MET A 68 -7.14 19.37 -8.17
CA MET A 68 -6.13 20.43 -8.12
C MET A 68 -6.41 21.47 -7.01
N PRO A 69 -7.66 21.92 -6.79
CA PRO A 69 -7.99 22.80 -5.65
C PRO A 69 -7.68 22.15 -4.30
N VAL A 70 -7.98 20.85 -4.15
CA VAL A 70 -7.66 20.08 -2.93
C VAL A 70 -6.16 20.07 -2.69
N TYR A 71 -5.37 19.75 -3.72
CA TYR A 71 -3.90 19.75 -3.63
C TYR A 71 -3.31 21.13 -3.30
N LYS A 72 -3.78 22.19 -3.95
CA LYS A 72 -3.26 23.56 -3.74
C LYS A 72 -3.67 24.17 -2.41
N ASN A 73 -4.79 23.75 -1.82
CA ASN A 73 -5.28 24.28 -0.56
C ASN A 73 -4.37 23.90 0.63
N ARG A 74 -3.58 24.85 1.11
CA ARG A 74 -2.66 24.65 2.26
C ARG A 74 -3.36 24.42 3.59
N MET A 75 -4.65 24.75 3.69
CA MET A 75 -5.46 24.52 4.89
C MET A 75 -6.08 23.12 4.91
N GLU A 76 -5.96 22.37 3.81
CA GLU A 76 -6.45 21.00 3.73
C GLU A 76 -5.46 20.02 4.38
N LEU A 77 -5.96 18.86 4.78
CA LEU A 77 -5.17 17.81 5.42
C LEU A 77 -4.02 17.32 4.51
N PRO A 78 -2.78 17.22 5.00
CA PRO A 78 -1.63 16.80 4.19
C PRO A 78 -1.84 15.48 3.44
N GLU A 79 -2.47 14.49 4.08
CA GLU A 79 -2.82 13.19 3.47
C GLU A 79 -3.74 13.34 2.26
N LEU A 80 -4.83 14.10 2.38
CA LEU A 80 -5.75 14.35 1.27
C LEU A 80 -5.03 15.05 0.12
N ARG A 81 -4.14 16.00 0.41
CA ARG A 81 -3.36 16.72 -0.60
C ARG A 81 -2.39 15.81 -1.35
N MET A 82 -1.67 14.95 -0.63
CA MET A 82 -0.76 13.97 -1.23
C MET A 82 -1.52 12.92 -2.06
N SER A 83 -2.64 12.41 -1.56
CA SER A 83 -3.50 11.48 -2.29
C SER A 83 -4.09 12.12 -3.56
N ALA A 84 -4.56 13.37 -3.46
CA ALA A 84 -5.06 14.13 -4.60
C ALA A 84 -3.97 14.31 -5.67
N LEU A 85 -2.76 14.68 -5.27
CA LEU A 85 -1.63 14.76 -6.20
C LEU A 85 -1.31 13.41 -6.84
N ASN A 86 -1.30 12.34 -6.07
CA ASN A 86 -1.04 10.99 -6.58
C ASN A 86 -2.02 10.67 -7.72
N VAL A 87 -3.32 10.85 -7.50
CA VAL A 87 -4.36 10.61 -8.51
C VAL A 87 -4.21 11.55 -9.71
N ILE A 88 -3.89 12.84 -9.52
CA ILE A 88 -3.59 13.79 -10.61
C ILE A 88 -2.44 13.26 -11.47
N LEU A 89 -1.33 12.84 -10.87
CA LEU A 89 -0.17 12.34 -11.61
C LEU A 89 -0.49 11.07 -12.42
N MET A 90 -1.39 10.21 -11.91
CA MET A 90 -1.84 9.01 -12.63
C MET A 90 -2.64 9.33 -13.90
N THR A 91 -3.21 10.55 -14.02
CA THR A 91 -3.92 10.99 -15.25
C THR A 91 -2.99 11.24 -16.45
N ARG A 92 -1.66 11.14 -16.27
CA ARG A 92 -0.64 11.53 -17.26
C ARG A 92 -0.81 13.00 -17.71
N PRO A 93 -0.67 13.95 -16.77
CA PRO A 93 -0.96 15.36 -17.03
C PRO A 93 -0.07 15.98 -18.12
N GLU A 94 -0.58 17.07 -18.70
CA GLU A 94 0.17 17.96 -19.58
C GLU A 94 1.17 18.81 -18.80
N GLU A 95 2.10 19.45 -19.51
CA GLU A 95 3.15 20.27 -18.89
C GLU A 95 2.56 21.43 -18.07
N SER A 96 1.45 22.04 -18.52
CA SER A 96 0.77 23.13 -17.80
C SER A 96 0.29 22.72 -16.41
N VAL A 97 -0.25 21.51 -16.26
CA VAL A 97 -0.71 20.95 -14.98
C VAL A 97 0.50 20.61 -14.10
N LEU A 98 1.58 20.09 -14.70
CA LEU A 98 2.83 19.82 -13.97
C LEU A 98 3.51 21.11 -13.47
N SER A 99 3.48 22.20 -14.24
CA SER A 99 3.98 23.51 -13.81
C SER A 99 3.22 24.02 -12.59
N GLN A 100 1.90 23.87 -12.56
CA GLN A 100 1.09 24.21 -11.38
C GLN A 100 1.48 23.39 -10.13
N VAL A 101 1.88 22.12 -10.32
CA VAL A 101 2.39 21.30 -9.21
C VAL A 101 3.71 21.88 -8.73
N VAL A 102 4.64 22.18 -9.63
CA VAL A 102 5.95 22.76 -9.30
C VAL A 102 5.83 24.10 -8.58
N GLU A 103 4.97 25.00 -9.06
CA GLU A 103 4.66 26.26 -8.38
C GLU A 103 4.23 26.02 -6.94
N GLN A 104 3.34 25.04 -6.71
CA GLN A 104 2.92 24.67 -5.36
C GLN A 104 4.09 24.12 -4.53
N VAL A 105 4.97 23.29 -5.10
CA VAL A 105 6.14 22.74 -4.38
C VAL A 105 7.05 23.85 -3.85
N ILE A 106 7.30 24.88 -4.67
CA ILE A 106 8.20 25.99 -4.32
C ILE A 106 7.69 26.75 -3.08
N VAL A 107 6.37 26.94 -3.00
CA VAL A 107 5.72 27.72 -1.93
C VAL A 107 5.19 26.85 -0.79
N GLU A 108 5.38 25.54 -0.84
CA GLU A 108 4.83 24.59 0.11
C GLU A 108 5.54 24.68 1.47
N ARG A 109 4.75 24.92 2.53
CA ARG A 109 5.24 25.00 3.91
C ARG A 109 5.25 23.63 4.59
N ASN A 110 4.33 22.75 4.23
CA ASN A 110 4.30 21.41 4.80
C ASN A 110 5.42 20.55 4.20
N ARG A 111 6.38 20.16 5.06
CA ARG A 111 7.54 19.34 4.66
C ARG A 111 7.11 18.08 3.91
N GLN A 112 6.12 17.34 4.42
CA GLN A 112 5.70 16.06 3.88
C GLN A 112 5.07 16.18 2.49
N VAL A 113 4.16 17.14 2.30
CA VAL A 113 3.54 17.42 0.99
C VAL A 113 4.60 17.84 -0.03
N ARG A 114 5.56 18.69 0.39
CA ARG A 114 6.66 19.16 -0.46
C ARG A 114 7.55 18.02 -0.94
N PHE A 115 8.00 17.16 -0.01
CA PHE A 115 8.85 16.00 -0.34
C PHE A 115 8.11 14.96 -1.17
N PHE A 116 6.84 14.67 -0.85
CA PHE A 116 6.03 13.77 -1.68
C PHE A 116 5.92 14.28 -3.11
N SER A 117 5.57 15.56 -3.29
CA SER A 117 5.40 16.17 -4.60
C SER A 117 6.68 16.14 -5.42
N PHE A 118 7.80 16.54 -4.81
CA PHE A 118 9.11 16.49 -5.44
C PHE A 118 9.53 15.06 -5.81
N ASN A 119 9.39 14.11 -4.88
CA ASN A 119 9.76 12.71 -5.12
C ASN A 119 8.89 12.08 -6.21
N ALA A 120 7.58 12.35 -6.22
CA ALA A 120 6.70 11.84 -7.26
C ALA A 120 7.11 12.34 -8.65
N LEU A 121 7.41 13.64 -8.80
CA LEU A 121 7.92 14.20 -10.07
C LEU A 121 9.29 13.62 -10.45
N ARG A 122 10.19 13.44 -9.48
CA ARG A 122 11.52 12.85 -9.68
C ARG A 122 11.45 11.38 -10.10
N THR A 123 10.52 10.63 -9.55
CA THR A 123 10.31 9.22 -9.91
C THR A 123 9.70 9.10 -11.29
N LEU A 124 8.74 9.97 -11.64
CA LEU A 124 8.17 10.01 -13.00
C LEU A 124 9.20 10.40 -14.05
N SER A 125 10.08 11.36 -13.76
CA SER A 125 11.12 11.79 -14.71
C SER A 125 12.18 10.72 -15.00
N LYS A 126 12.32 9.74 -14.11
CA LYS A 126 13.23 8.59 -14.26
C LYS A 126 12.53 7.32 -14.78
N SER A 127 11.24 7.38 -15.10
CA SER A 127 10.51 6.20 -15.56
C SER A 127 11.09 5.68 -16.89
N THR A 128 11.47 4.40 -16.91
CA THR A 128 11.94 3.69 -18.11
C THR A 128 10.81 3.04 -18.90
N ASN A 129 9.57 3.15 -18.43
CA ASN A 129 8.42 2.56 -19.08
C ASN A 129 8.12 3.30 -20.42
N PRO A 130 8.04 2.59 -21.56
CA PRO A 130 7.78 3.20 -22.86
C PRO A 130 6.50 4.05 -22.89
N CYS A 131 5.46 3.60 -22.20
CA CYS A 131 4.17 4.28 -22.19
C CYS A 131 4.13 5.50 -21.24
N GLU A 132 5.19 5.76 -20.48
CA GLU A 132 5.37 6.98 -19.66
C GLU A 132 6.44 7.91 -20.23
N LYS A 133 7.09 7.55 -21.33
CA LYS A 133 8.22 8.31 -21.90
C LYS A 133 7.90 9.79 -22.08
N THR A 134 6.73 10.11 -22.64
CA THR A 134 6.29 11.51 -22.82
C THR A 134 6.09 12.23 -21.48
N LEU A 135 5.52 11.56 -20.48
CA LEU A 135 5.33 12.11 -19.15
C LEU A 135 6.67 12.31 -18.44
N ALA A 136 7.61 11.37 -18.59
CA ALA A 136 8.95 11.44 -18.02
C ALA A 136 9.73 12.64 -18.56
N ILE A 137 9.64 12.90 -19.86
CA ILE A 137 10.27 14.08 -20.50
C ILE A 137 9.69 15.38 -19.92
N ARG A 138 8.35 15.50 -19.87
CA ARG A 138 7.68 16.69 -19.31
C ARG A 138 8.03 16.88 -17.83
N ALA A 139 7.98 15.81 -17.03
CA ALA A 139 8.35 15.83 -15.62
C ALA A 139 9.81 16.25 -15.43
N SER A 140 10.74 15.75 -16.26
CA SER A 140 12.15 16.15 -16.22
C SER A 140 12.35 17.64 -16.50
N LYS A 141 11.59 18.20 -17.44
CA LYS A 141 11.65 19.63 -17.78
C LYS A 141 11.20 20.51 -16.61
N VAL A 142 10.03 20.23 -16.03
CA VAL A 142 9.50 21.05 -14.94
C VAL A 142 10.28 20.87 -13.63
N LEU A 143 10.86 19.68 -13.41
CA LEU A 143 11.64 19.37 -12.20
C LEU A 143 12.87 20.27 -12.08
N ARG A 144 13.44 20.74 -13.20
CA ARG A 144 14.57 21.68 -13.23
C ARG A 144 14.25 23.05 -12.65
N LEU A 145 12.97 23.40 -12.53
CA LEU A 145 12.51 24.66 -11.96
C LEU A 145 12.48 24.61 -10.42
N ILE A 146 12.55 23.42 -9.81
CA ILE A 146 12.59 23.27 -8.36
C ILE A 146 14.04 23.44 -7.89
N PRO A 147 14.31 24.31 -6.90
CA PRO A 147 15.66 24.47 -6.35
C PRO A 147 16.16 23.17 -5.71
N THR A 148 17.41 22.79 -6.00
CA THR A 148 18.01 21.47 -5.75
C THR A 148 18.26 21.11 -4.28
N GLN A 149 17.84 21.93 -3.30
CA GLN A 149 18.23 21.84 -1.89
C GLN A 149 17.20 21.10 -1.02
N LEU A 150 16.84 19.87 -1.36
CA LEU A 150 15.92 19.05 -0.57
C LEU A 150 16.66 17.86 0.06
N GLU A 151 17.13 18.03 1.30
CA GLU A 151 17.70 16.95 2.10
C GLU A 151 16.61 15.98 2.59
N GLN A 152 16.63 14.77 2.06
CA GLN A 152 15.64 13.73 2.32
C GLN A 152 16.00 12.89 3.53
N THR A 153 15.01 12.59 4.36
CA THR A 153 15.09 11.66 5.49
C THR A 153 14.21 10.44 5.24
N ILE A 154 14.39 9.39 6.03
CA ILE A 154 13.61 8.14 5.92
C ILE A 154 12.11 8.37 6.21
N MET A 155 11.78 9.39 7.01
CA MET A 155 10.41 9.73 7.40
C MET A 155 9.77 10.78 6.47
N ASP A 156 10.43 11.15 5.38
CA ASP A 156 9.82 11.99 4.37
C ASP A 156 8.97 11.14 3.41
N SER A 157 7.81 11.69 3.07
CA SER A 157 6.86 11.07 2.15
C SER A 157 7.48 10.88 0.76
N ARG A 158 7.30 9.69 0.19
CA ARG A 158 7.97 9.30 -1.06
C ARG A 158 7.16 8.32 -1.87
N LEU A 159 7.40 8.38 -3.17
CA LEU A 159 6.91 7.43 -4.17
C LEU A 159 8.12 6.93 -4.95
N ASN A 160 8.38 5.64 -4.87
CA ASN A 160 9.47 4.95 -5.55
C ASN A 160 8.89 4.02 -6.62
N LYS A 161 9.64 3.87 -7.72
CA LYS A 161 9.27 2.97 -8.81
C LYS A 161 10.51 2.22 -9.29
N TRP A 162 10.42 0.90 -9.30
CA TRP A 162 11.41 0.02 -9.90
C TRP A 162 10.78 -0.64 -11.11
N THR A 163 11.45 -0.55 -12.27
CA THR A 163 10.90 -1.01 -13.55
C THR A 163 11.89 -1.96 -14.20
N LEU A 164 11.38 -3.10 -14.66
CA LEU A 164 12.08 -4.06 -15.50
C LEU A 164 11.30 -4.15 -16.81
N PHE A 165 11.93 -3.82 -17.93
CA PHE A 165 11.26 -3.83 -19.23
C PHE A 165 12.20 -4.37 -20.30
N ASN A 166 11.71 -5.29 -21.12
CA ASN A 166 12.40 -5.81 -22.28
C ASN A 166 11.73 -5.30 -23.56
N ASN A 167 12.49 -4.54 -24.36
CA ASN A 167 12.01 -3.92 -25.60
C ASN A 167 11.70 -4.94 -26.71
N GLU A 168 12.43 -6.05 -26.78
CA GLU A 168 12.27 -7.06 -27.83
C GLU A 168 10.91 -7.77 -27.72
N TYR A 169 10.54 -8.14 -26.50
CA TYR A 169 9.28 -8.85 -26.20
C TYR A 169 8.14 -7.90 -25.81
N MET A 170 8.37 -6.58 -25.81
CA MET A 170 7.42 -5.56 -25.34
C MET A 170 6.75 -5.94 -24.01
N THR A 171 7.56 -6.48 -23.10
CA THR A 171 7.09 -7.12 -21.86
C THR A 171 7.90 -6.60 -20.69
N GLY A 172 7.24 -6.34 -19.57
CA GLY A 172 7.90 -5.85 -18.38
C GLY A 172 7.00 -5.79 -17.15
N ALA A 173 7.60 -5.49 -16.01
CA ALA A 173 6.92 -5.29 -14.75
C ALA A 173 7.43 -4.04 -14.06
N SER A 174 6.60 -3.39 -13.25
CA SER A 174 7.04 -2.29 -12.40
C SER A 174 6.47 -2.44 -11.00
N LEU A 175 7.32 -2.33 -9.99
CA LEU A 175 6.93 -2.25 -8.59
C LEU A 175 6.91 -0.78 -8.19
N ASN A 176 5.74 -0.26 -7.84
CA ASN A 176 5.61 1.08 -7.24
C ASN A 176 5.38 0.93 -5.74
N TRP A 177 6.12 1.72 -4.96
CA TRP A 177 6.01 1.80 -3.51
C TRP A 177 5.75 3.24 -3.10
N ALA A 178 4.71 3.49 -2.31
CA ALA A 178 4.49 4.81 -1.72
C ALA A 178 4.38 4.70 -0.21
N SER A 179 5.00 5.65 0.49
CA SER A 179 4.89 5.82 1.93
C SER A 179 4.55 7.28 2.22
N LEU A 180 3.38 7.51 2.79
CA LEU A 180 2.85 8.83 3.14
C LEU A 180 3.01 9.04 4.65
N PHE A 181 3.78 10.05 5.02
CA PHE A 181 4.01 10.48 6.38
C PHE A 181 3.36 11.83 6.62
N THR A 182 3.01 12.10 7.87
CA THR A 182 2.51 13.39 8.32
C THR A 182 3.25 13.86 9.55
N SER A 183 3.09 15.12 9.93
CA SER A 183 3.81 15.70 11.07
C SER A 183 3.19 15.34 12.43
N ASP A 184 2.01 14.71 12.45
CA ASP A 184 1.24 14.34 13.65
C ASP A 184 1.45 12.88 14.10
N SER A 185 2.15 12.07 13.30
CA SER A 185 2.29 10.62 13.48
C SER A 185 3.74 10.19 13.25
N ILE A 186 4.19 9.18 13.99
CA ILE A 186 5.52 8.57 13.80
C ILE A 186 5.42 7.46 12.75
N LEU A 187 4.30 6.74 12.75
CA LEU A 187 3.97 5.78 11.72
C LEU A 187 3.56 6.50 10.43
N PRO A 188 3.88 5.95 9.25
CA PRO A 188 3.29 6.43 8.00
C PRO A 188 1.77 6.26 8.08
N LYS A 189 1.03 7.25 7.58
CA LYS A 189 -0.43 7.22 7.48
C LYS A 189 -0.89 6.27 6.39
N GLU A 190 -0.10 6.11 5.33
CA GLU A 190 -0.35 5.12 4.31
C GLU A 190 0.94 4.51 3.79
N ILE A 191 0.95 3.18 3.64
CA ILE A 191 1.94 2.45 2.85
C ILE A 191 1.18 1.71 1.76
N MET A 192 1.62 1.84 0.52
CA MET A 192 1.05 1.10 -0.61
C MET A 192 2.15 0.52 -1.48
N ALA A 193 1.93 -0.71 -1.93
CA ALA A 193 2.75 -1.38 -2.93
C ALA A 193 1.84 -1.82 -4.09
N SER A 194 2.22 -1.46 -5.32
CA SER A 194 1.47 -1.83 -6.52
C SER A 194 2.39 -2.43 -7.58
N LEU A 195 1.88 -3.41 -8.29
CA LEU A 195 2.54 -4.08 -9.40
C LEU A 195 1.84 -3.68 -10.71
N ASP A 196 2.59 -3.06 -11.61
CA ASP A 196 2.22 -2.88 -13.01
C ASP A 196 2.84 -4.00 -13.83
N SER A 197 2.14 -4.43 -14.90
CA SER A 197 2.71 -5.37 -15.86
C SER A 197 2.39 -4.96 -17.29
N VAL A 198 3.28 -5.25 -18.21
CA VAL A 198 3.10 -5.08 -19.66
C VAL A 198 3.38 -6.43 -20.28
N PHE A 199 2.44 -6.96 -21.05
CA PHE A 199 2.60 -8.23 -21.77
C PHE A 199 2.24 -8.02 -23.23
N GLY A 200 3.19 -8.26 -24.15
CA GLY A 200 2.97 -8.10 -25.59
C GLY A 200 2.48 -6.70 -25.99
N GLY A 201 2.96 -5.66 -25.30
CA GLY A 201 2.52 -4.27 -25.50
C GLY A 201 1.20 -3.89 -24.84
N GLU A 202 0.44 -4.83 -24.25
CA GLU A 202 -0.75 -4.53 -23.47
C GLU A 202 -0.36 -4.17 -22.03
N TRP A 203 -0.62 -2.91 -21.65
CA TRP A 203 -0.30 -2.42 -20.32
C TRP A 203 -1.43 -2.67 -19.32
N ASN A 204 -1.18 -3.56 -18.38
CA ASN A 204 -2.00 -3.77 -17.19
C ASN A 204 -1.45 -2.92 -16.03
N LYS A 205 -1.83 -1.64 -16.00
CA LYS A 205 -1.59 -0.76 -14.84
C LYS A 205 -2.36 -1.26 -13.62
N TYR A 206 -1.72 -1.27 -12.45
CA TYR A 206 -2.30 -1.71 -11.17
C TYR A 206 -2.88 -3.13 -11.26
N LEU A 207 -2.07 -4.07 -11.77
CA LEU A 207 -2.44 -5.48 -11.83
C LEU A 207 -2.81 -5.98 -10.43
N ALA A 208 -1.97 -5.70 -9.44
CA ALA A 208 -2.23 -5.96 -8.04
C ALA A 208 -1.73 -4.78 -7.20
N GLN A 209 -2.47 -4.40 -6.16
CA GLN A 209 -2.05 -3.42 -5.19
C GLN A 209 -2.48 -3.86 -3.80
N VAL A 210 -1.57 -3.73 -2.84
CA VAL A 210 -1.86 -3.86 -1.41
C VAL A 210 -1.53 -2.53 -0.75
N GLY A 211 -2.40 -2.07 0.15
CA GLY A 211 -2.13 -0.88 0.93
C GLY A 211 -2.69 -0.98 2.33
N LEU A 212 -2.00 -0.30 3.24
CA LEU A 212 -2.37 -0.15 4.63
C LEU A 212 -2.47 1.34 4.93
N TYR A 213 -3.68 1.79 5.21
CA TYR A 213 -3.94 3.10 5.80
C TYR A 213 -4.04 2.97 7.32
N GLN A 214 -3.56 3.96 8.06
CA GLN A 214 -3.74 4.03 9.51
C GLN A 214 -3.96 5.49 9.93
N ASN A 215 -4.80 5.67 10.93
CA ASN A 215 -4.98 6.94 11.60
C ASN A 215 -4.97 6.70 13.12
N ASN A 216 -4.15 7.48 13.81
CA ASN A 216 -3.96 7.45 15.27
C ASN A 216 -3.58 6.09 15.88
N MET A 217 -3.06 5.16 15.08
CA MET A 217 -2.60 3.87 15.58
C MET A 217 -1.34 3.98 16.45
N ASP A 218 -0.64 5.13 16.40
CA ASP A 218 0.48 5.44 17.28
C ASP A 218 0.09 5.42 18.76
N VAL A 219 -1.18 5.67 19.11
CA VAL A 219 -1.64 5.62 20.51
C VAL A 219 -1.58 4.20 21.05
N ILE A 220 -2.04 3.23 20.27
CA ILE A 220 -1.99 1.81 20.64
C ILE A 220 -0.54 1.35 20.72
N LEU A 221 0.27 1.72 19.72
CA LEU A 221 1.68 1.38 19.68
C LEU A 221 2.44 1.95 20.90
N ASN A 222 2.24 3.23 21.22
CA ASN A 222 2.89 3.86 22.37
C ASN A 222 2.42 3.28 23.71
N LYS A 223 1.13 2.95 23.86
CA LYS A 223 0.62 2.24 25.05
C LYS A 223 1.26 0.87 25.19
N MET A 224 1.39 0.13 24.09
CA MET A 224 2.03 -1.19 24.07
C MET A 224 3.51 -1.09 24.45
N ILE A 225 4.25 -0.15 23.86
CA ILE A 225 5.67 0.09 24.15
C ILE A 225 5.88 0.50 25.62
N ARG A 226 5.14 1.51 26.09
CA ARG A 226 5.23 1.99 27.48
C ARG A 226 4.92 0.88 28.48
N LYS A 227 4.01 -0.03 28.13
CA LYS A 227 3.68 -1.15 29.01
C LYS A 227 4.73 -2.25 28.99
N ILE A 228 5.36 -2.52 27.84
CA ILE A 228 6.55 -3.40 27.78
C ILE A 228 7.65 -2.84 28.69
N GLU A 229 7.80 -1.51 28.74
CA GLU A 229 8.73 -0.83 29.67
C GLU A 229 8.29 -0.95 31.14
N GLU A 230 7.01 -0.69 31.45
CA GLU A 230 6.46 -0.73 32.83
C GLU A 230 6.36 -2.16 33.41
N THR A 231 6.12 -3.18 32.58
CA THR A 231 5.91 -4.57 33.03
C THR A 231 7.23 -5.34 33.20
N GLY A 232 8.38 -4.76 32.84
CA GLY A 232 9.65 -5.42 33.11
C GLY A 232 10.90 -4.76 32.52
N LEU A 233 11.26 -3.55 32.99
CA LEU A 233 12.65 -3.06 32.89
C LEU A 233 13.07 -2.01 33.95
N GLU A 234 12.30 -1.82 35.03
CA GLU A 234 12.63 -0.79 36.05
C GLU A 234 13.28 -1.30 37.35
N THR A 235 13.51 -2.60 37.55
CA THR A 235 14.15 -3.10 38.78
C THR A 235 15.57 -3.63 38.59
N LEU A 236 16.41 -2.90 37.85
CA LEU A 236 17.85 -3.20 37.77
C LEU A 236 18.70 -1.93 37.92
N VAL A 237 18.57 -1.26 39.06
CA VAL A 237 19.68 -0.46 39.59
C VAL A 237 20.67 -1.43 40.22
N VAL A 238 21.54 -2.02 39.40
CA VAL A 238 22.74 -2.69 39.91
C VAL A 238 23.68 -1.59 40.38
N ARG A 239 23.88 -1.57 41.70
CA ARG A 239 24.88 -0.78 42.40
C ARG A 239 26.27 -1.19 41.88
N GLY A 240 26.82 -0.39 40.96
CA GLY A 240 28.23 -0.45 40.58
C GLY A 240 28.51 -0.74 39.11
N LYS A 241 28.45 0.30 38.27
CA LYS A 241 29.52 0.77 37.37
C LYS A 241 28.94 1.79 36.39
N ARG A 242 29.64 2.92 36.24
CA ARG A 242 29.28 4.03 35.35
C ARG A 242 29.42 3.58 33.89
N SER A 243 28.33 3.13 33.26
CA SER A 243 28.26 2.91 31.81
C SER A 243 26.81 3.09 31.38
N ALA A 244 26.59 3.88 30.33
CA ALA A 244 25.31 4.50 30.00
C ALA A 244 24.19 3.50 29.69
N THR A 245 23.04 3.72 30.34
CA THR A 245 21.79 2.98 30.19
C THR A 245 21.25 3.11 28.76
N PHE A 246 21.11 2.03 28.01
CA PHE A 246 20.36 2.04 26.74
C PHE A 246 18.89 1.73 27.03
N ARG A 247 18.03 2.75 26.99
CA ARG A 247 16.59 2.59 27.17
C ARG A 247 15.93 2.68 25.78
N PRO A 248 15.29 1.63 25.25
CA PRO A 248 14.50 1.70 24.02
C PRO A 248 13.44 2.81 24.08
N ALA A 249 12.89 3.05 25.27
CA ALA A 249 12.10 4.21 25.65
C ALA A 249 12.78 5.54 25.34
N GLU A 250 14.05 5.66 25.72
CA GLU A 250 14.87 6.84 25.44
C GLU A 250 15.26 6.92 23.99
N LEU A 251 15.45 5.81 23.27
CA LEU A 251 15.73 5.85 21.84
C LEU A 251 14.50 6.33 21.06
N LEU A 252 13.32 5.80 21.39
CA LEU A 252 12.04 6.25 20.84
C LEU A 252 11.70 7.68 21.27
N ARG A 253 11.97 8.06 22.52
CA ARG A 253 11.89 9.46 22.99
C ARG A 253 12.90 10.35 22.29
N THR A 254 14.12 9.89 22.05
CA THR A 254 15.17 10.66 21.36
C THR A 254 14.80 10.83 19.90
N ILE A 255 14.23 9.80 19.27
CA ILE A 255 13.63 9.88 17.93
C ILE A 255 12.48 10.90 17.97
N ALA A 256 11.50 10.76 18.87
CA ALA A 256 10.37 11.69 19.01
C ALA A 256 10.81 13.15 19.30
N GLN A 257 11.82 13.35 20.16
CA GLN A 257 12.40 14.65 20.53
C GLN A 257 13.20 15.26 19.37
N LYS A 258 14.04 14.47 18.68
CA LYS A 258 14.78 14.90 17.48
C LYS A 258 13.85 15.25 16.32
N LEU A 259 12.68 14.61 16.27
CA LEU A 259 11.69 14.83 15.21
C LEU A 259 10.88 16.12 15.40
N ARG A 260 10.97 16.81 16.55
CA ARG A 260 10.18 18.03 16.87
C ARG A 260 8.69 17.87 16.49
N ILE A 261 8.15 16.65 16.67
CA ILE A 261 6.73 16.37 16.41
C ILE A 261 5.94 17.00 17.56
N ASN A 262 5.50 18.24 17.34
CA ASN A 262 4.53 18.86 18.22
C ASN A 262 3.18 18.22 17.92
N ARG A 263 2.83 17.21 18.73
CA ARG A 263 1.47 16.67 18.78
C ARG A 263 0.57 17.82 19.20
N ARG A 264 0.00 18.52 18.22
CA ARG A 264 -1.21 19.30 18.48
C ARG A 264 -2.21 18.29 18.99
N GLU A 265 -2.84 18.56 20.14
CA GLU A 265 -3.97 17.79 20.65
C GLU A 265 -5.03 17.76 19.55
N MET A 266 -4.95 16.78 18.66
CA MET A 266 -6.02 16.49 17.75
C MET A 266 -7.07 15.79 18.58
N ILE A 267 -8.26 16.37 18.52
CA ILE A 267 -9.55 15.87 18.98
C ILE A 267 -9.56 14.34 18.88
N ASN A 268 -10.11 13.69 19.92
CA ASN A 268 -10.25 12.24 20.16
C ASN A 268 -10.66 11.37 18.94
N ASP A 269 -9.86 11.32 17.89
CA ASP A 269 -10.06 10.46 16.73
C ASP A 269 -9.64 9.04 17.13
N GLU A 270 -10.60 8.12 17.06
CA GLU A 270 -10.40 6.72 17.43
C GLU A 270 -9.31 6.05 16.57
N PRO A 271 -8.46 5.19 17.14
CA PRO A 271 -7.49 4.43 16.37
C PRO A 271 -8.17 3.57 15.31
N GLU A 272 -7.78 3.76 14.06
CA GLU A 272 -8.31 3.02 12.91
C GLU A 272 -7.16 2.64 11.96
N ALA A 273 -7.33 1.52 11.29
CA ALA A 273 -6.52 1.14 10.16
C ALA A 273 -7.40 0.48 9.09
N LEU A 274 -6.96 0.55 7.84
CA LEU A 274 -7.66 -0.01 6.71
C LEU A 274 -6.65 -0.72 5.81
N LEU A 275 -6.71 -2.04 5.82
CA LEU A 275 -5.99 -2.87 4.87
C LEU A 275 -6.85 -3.04 3.63
N TYR A 276 -6.28 -2.84 2.44
CA TYR A 276 -7.00 -3.05 1.19
C TYR A 276 -6.16 -3.83 0.18
N PHE A 277 -6.86 -4.67 -0.58
CA PHE A 277 -6.33 -5.42 -1.71
C PHE A 277 -7.10 -5.06 -2.97
N ARG A 278 -6.37 -4.62 -3.98
CA ARG A 278 -6.90 -4.23 -5.29
C ARG A 278 -6.33 -5.14 -6.36
N TYR A 279 -7.18 -5.56 -7.29
CA TYR A 279 -6.82 -6.35 -8.46
C TYR A 279 -7.37 -5.69 -9.71
N LYS A 280 -6.51 -5.47 -10.71
CA LYS A 280 -6.82 -4.71 -11.94
C LYS A 280 -7.54 -3.38 -11.63
N ASP A 281 -6.97 -2.62 -10.69
CA ASP A 281 -7.45 -1.32 -10.21
C ASP A 281 -8.81 -1.34 -9.46
N MET A 282 -9.46 -2.50 -9.31
CA MET A 282 -10.71 -2.68 -8.55
C MET A 282 -10.41 -3.06 -7.10
N ASP A 283 -11.14 -2.47 -6.14
CA ASP A 283 -11.10 -2.88 -4.74
C ASP A 283 -11.75 -4.27 -4.62
N TYR A 284 -10.95 -5.31 -4.38
CA TYR A 284 -11.44 -6.70 -4.28
C TYR A 284 -11.81 -7.04 -2.83
N ALA A 285 -10.96 -6.64 -1.89
CA ALA A 285 -11.21 -6.81 -0.47
C ALA A 285 -10.63 -5.62 0.31
N PHE A 286 -11.29 -5.27 1.41
CA PHE A 286 -10.74 -4.37 2.39
C PHE A 286 -11.17 -4.82 3.78
N LEU A 287 -10.27 -4.63 4.74
CA LEU A 287 -10.46 -5.00 6.14
C LEU A 287 -10.26 -3.74 6.97
N PRO A 288 -11.35 -3.15 7.51
CA PRO A 288 -11.21 -2.15 8.56
C PRO A 288 -10.64 -2.84 9.81
N ILE A 289 -9.72 -2.18 10.47
CA ILE A 289 -9.09 -2.59 11.71
C ILE A 289 -9.32 -1.44 12.69
N ASP A 290 -10.45 -1.52 13.35
CA ASP A 290 -10.89 -0.62 14.41
C ASP A 290 -10.79 -1.34 15.76
N MET A 291 -10.90 -0.59 16.86
CA MET A 291 -10.88 -1.14 18.22
C MET A 291 -11.85 -2.32 18.40
N ASP A 292 -13.02 -2.27 17.75
CA ASP A 292 -14.04 -3.31 17.81
C ASP A 292 -13.74 -4.57 16.98
N THR A 293 -12.81 -4.47 16.02
CA THR A 293 -12.42 -5.60 15.15
C THR A 293 -11.11 -6.24 15.56
N LEU A 294 -10.36 -5.61 16.48
CA LEU A 294 -9.16 -6.21 17.05
C LEU A 294 -9.54 -7.54 17.75
N PRO A 295 -8.73 -8.60 17.61
CA PRO A 295 -8.86 -9.81 18.42
C PRO A 295 -9.00 -9.46 19.90
N GLU A 296 -9.81 -10.19 20.66
CA GLU A 296 -10.06 -9.92 22.10
C GLU A 296 -8.75 -9.75 22.90
N LEU A 297 -7.71 -10.48 22.50
CA LEU A 297 -6.38 -10.41 23.09
C LEU A 297 -5.70 -9.04 22.86
N LEU A 298 -5.85 -8.45 21.67
CA LEU A 298 -5.40 -7.08 21.37
C LEU A 298 -6.35 -6.02 21.94
N LYS A 299 -7.66 -6.30 22.05
CA LYS A 299 -8.63 -5.44 22.75
C LYS A 299 -8.32 -5.33 24.24
N LYS A 300 -8.05 -6.44 24.94
CA LYS A 300 -7.63 -6.45 26.35
C LYS A 300 -6.33 -5.67 26.55
N ILE A 301 -5.39 -5.74 25.61
CA ILE A 301 -4.18 -4.91 25.60
C ILE A 301 -4.51 -3.42 25.39
N ALA A 302 -5.44 -3.11 24.49
CA ALA A 302 -5.79 -1.74 24.13
C ALA A 302 -6.75 -1.03 25.12
N HIS A 303 -7.61 -1.78 25.83
CA HIS A 303 -8.57 -1.28 26.82
C HIS A 303 -8.11 -1.44 28.27
N GLU A 304 -7.68 -2.63 28.66
CA GLU A 304 -7.40 -2.97 30.08
C GLU A 304 -5.92 -2.89 30.42
N GLY A 305 -5.05 -2.88 29.39
CA GLY A 305 -3.62 -2.99 29.58
C GLY A 305 -3.30 -4.20 30.44
N ARG A 306 -3.80 -5.39 30.12
CA ARG A 306 -3.38 -6.65 30.76
C ARG A 306 -2.90 -7.59 29.67
N ILE A 307 -1.63 -8.00 29.75
CA ILE A 307 -1.06 -9.04 28.89
C ILE A 307 -1.09 -10.32 29.73
N GLU A 308 -2.10 -11.16 29.54
CA GLU A 308 -2.11 -12.51 30.08
C GLU A 308 -1.17 -13.37 29.20
N LEU A 309 0.12 -13.39 29.55
CA LEU A 309 1.19 -14.10 28.83
C LEU A 309 0.88 -15.59 28.59
N GLY A 310 0.08 -16.21 29.47
CA GLY A 310 -0.28 -17.64 29.39
C GLY A 310 -1.16 -18.02 28.20
N ASP A 311 -2.01 -17.13 27.70
CA ASP A 311 -2.85 -17.39 26.52
C ASP A 311 -2.07 -17.22 25.21
N ILE A 312 -1.13 -16.27 25.21
CA ILE A 312 -0.18 -16.04 24.10
C ILE A 312 0.77 -17.24 23.97
N GLU A 313 1.32 -17.74 25.08
CA GLU A 313 2.17 -18.93 25.10
C GLU A 313 1.44 -20.17 24.59
N ARG A 314 0.18 -20.40 24.98
CA ARG A 314 -0.58 -21.58 24.54
C ARG A 314 -0.83 -21.60 23.03
N VAL A 315 -1.21 -20.47 22.44
CA VAL A 315 -1.51 -20.37 21.00
C VAL A 315 -0.22 -20.35 20.16
N LEU A 316 0.83 -19.70 20.64
CA LEU A 316 2.09 -19.55 19.89
C LEU A 316 3.05 -20.76 20.04
N ALA A 317 3.06 -21.45 21.18
CA ALA A 317 3.93 -22.60 21.43
C ALA A 317 3.46 -23.89 20.72
N GLN A 318 2.16 -24.05 20.47
CA GLN A 318 1.61 -25.20 19.76
C GLN A 318 1.97 -25.23 18.26
N GLY A 319 2.41 -24.09 17.71
CA GLY A 319 2.71 -23.94 16.30
C GLY A 319 1.43 -23.83 15.46
N THR A 320 1.29 -22.74 14.70
CA THR A 320 0.12 -22.54 13.85
C THR A 320 0.43 -23.03 12.43
N HIS A 321 -0.29 -24.06 11.97
CA HIS A 321 -0.26 -24.49 10.58
C HIS A 321 -1.13 -23.57 9.72
N PHE A 322 -0.66 -23.24 8.51
CA PHE A 322 -1.43 -22.47 7.55
C PHE A 322 -1.35 -23.10 6.17
N THR A 323 -2.44 -22.98 5.41
CA THR A 323 -2.51 -23.41 4.01
C THR A 323 -3.39 -22.42 3.26
N LEU A 324 -2.85 -21.83 2.21
CA LEU A 324 -3.54 -20.88 1.34
C LEU A 324 -3.31 -21.30 -0.10
N THR A 325 -4.38 -21.60 -0.82
CA THR A 325 -4.33 -21.97 -2.24
C THR A 325 -5.28 -21.08 -3.03
N GLY A 326 -4.82 -20.56 -4.16
CA GLY A 326 -5.61 -19.71 -5.04
C GLY A 326 -5.26 -19.93 -6.51
N ALA A 327 -6.27 -19.85 -7.37
CA ALA A 327 -6.11 -19.94 -8.82
C ALA A 327 -6.69 -18.69 -9.48
N VAL A 328 -5.92 -18.05 -10.37
CA VAL A 328 -6.31 -16.82 -11.04
C VAL A 328 -5.81 -16.79 -12.49
N PHE A 329 -6.54 -16.11 -13.37
CA PHE A 329 -6.02 -15.74 -14.69
C PHE A 329 -5.25 -14.42 -14.57
N VAL A 330 -3.92 -14.48 -14.53
CA VAL A 330 -3.07 -13.28 -14.46
C VAL A 330 -3.27 -12.41 -15.70
N HIS A 331 -3.43 -13.05 -16.86
CA HIS A 331 -3.70 -12.41 -18.14
C HIS A 331 -4.71 -13.24 -18.94
N GLU A 332 -5.71 -12.57 -19.53
CA GLU A 332 -6.65 -13.18 -20.46
C GLU A 332 -7.07 -12.12 -21.49
N THR A 333 -6.69 -12.34 -22.74
CA THR A 333 -7.09 -11.52 -23.88
C THR A 333 -7.61 -12.44 -24.98
N ILE A 334 -8.79 -12.12 -25.51
CA ILE A 334 -9.38 -12.84 -26.65
C ILE A 334 -9.74 -11.80 -27.70
N ARG A 335 -9.15 -11.90 -28.88
CA ARG A 335 -9.47 -11.08 -30.05
C ARG A 335 -10.13 -11.95 -31.10
N LYS A 336 -11.27 -11.49 -31.63
CA LYS A 336 -11.99 -12.14 -32.72
C LYS A 336 -11.94 -11.21 -33.92
N ILE A 337 -11.40 -11.70 -35.03
CA ILE A 337 -11.19 -10.92 -36.25
C ILE A 337 -11.94 -11.62 -37.38
N PRO A 338 -12.91 -10.96 -38.04
CA PRO A 338 -13.56 -11.54 -39.22
C PRO A 338 -12.55 -11.62 -40.37
N THR A 339 -12.52 -12.75 -41.08
CA THR A 339 -11.74 -12.89 -42.31
C THR A 339 -12.59 -12.57 -43.53
N ALA A 340 -11.96 -12.37 -44.69
CA ALA A 340 -12.65 -12.15 -45.97
C ALA A 340 -13.57 -13.33 -46.36
N LEU A 341 -13.29 -14.54 -45.86
CA LEU A 341 -14.13 -15.73 -46.05
C LEU A 341 -15.33 -15.80 -45.08
N GLY A 342 -15.54 -14.77 -44.25
CA GLY A 342 -16.62 -14.72 -43.25
C GLY A 342 -16.37 -15.55 -41.99
N MET A 343 -15.32 -16.38 -41.94
CA MET A 343 -14.96 -17.15 -40.76
C MET A 343 -14.13 -16.31 -39.77
N PRO A 344 -14.47 -16.28 -38.47
CA PRO A 344 -13.67 -15.53 -37.50
C PRO A 344 -12.38 -16.27 -37.14
N VAL A 345 -11.26 -15.56 -37.19
CA VAL A 345 -10.02 -15.93 -36.53
C VAL A 345 -10.10 -15.49 -35.07
N VAL A 346 -9.87 -16.42 -34.15
CA VAL A 346 -9.83 -16.18 -32.70
C VAL A 346 -8.39 -16.31 -32.22
N LEU A 347 -7.81 -15.18 -31.84
CA LEU A 347 -6.52 -15.11 -31.15
C LEU A 347 -6.79 -15.00 -29.65
N GLY A 348 -6.40 -16.02 -28.88
CA GLY A 348 -6.50 -16.06 -27.42
C GLY A 348 -5.13 -16.13 -26.78
N SER A 349 -4.88 -15.30 -25.78
CA SER A 349 -3.73 -15.37 -24.88
C SER A 349 -4.26 -15.48 -23.46
N LYS A 350 -4.03 -16.62 -22.80
CA LYS A 350 -4.51 -16.89 -21.43
C LYS A 350 -3.36 -17.34 -20.56
N MET A 351 -3.30 -16.87 -19.33
CA MET A 351 -2.28 -17.25 -18.35
C MET A 351 -2.94 -17.65 -17.03
N PRO A 352 -3.53 -18.86 -16.94
CA PRO A 352 -3.92 -19.44 -15.67
C PRO A 352 -2.69 -19.67 -14.78
N THR A 353 -2.78 -19.19 -13.54
CA THR A 353 -1.76 -19.32 -12.51
C THR A 353 -2.38 -19.89 -11.25
N LEU A 354 -1.79 -20.98 -10.75
CA LEU A 354 -2.09 -21.58 -9.46
C LEU A 354 -0.97 -21.19 -8.49
N ALA A 355 -1.33 -20.61 -7.35
CA ALA A 355 -0.41 -20.32 -6.27
C ALA A 355 -0.90 -21.03 -5.00
N SER A 356 0.00 -21.72 -4.32
CA SER A 356 -0.25 -22.36 -3.03
C SER A 356 0.88 -22.04 -2.08
N VAL A 357 0.58 -21.75 -0.83
CA VAL A 357 1.56 -21.67 0.24
C VAL A 357 1.06 -22.45 1.43
N GLN A 358 1.88 -23.37 1.91
CA GLN A 358 1.60 -24.17 3.09
C GLN A 358 2.80 -24.10 4.04
N GLY A 359 2.55 -24.11 5.34
CA GLY A 359 3.62 -23.95 6.29
C GLY A 359 3.16 -24.03 7.73
N HIS A 360 4.10 -23.80 8.64
CA HIS A 360 3.81 -23.61 10.04
C HIS A 360 4.71 -22.52 10.63
N ILE A 361 4.16 -21.79 11.60
CA ILE A 361 4.85 -20.75 12.35
C ILE A 361 4.91 -21.22 13.80
N LYS A 362 6.10 -21.24 14.38
CA LYS A 362 6.32 -21.55 15.79
C LYS A 362 7.11 -20.41 16.44
N ILE A 363 6.68 -19.98 17.61
CA ILE A 363 7.38 -18.96 18.40
C ILE A 363 7.70 -19.58 19.76
N ASP A 364 8.99 -19.71 20.04
CA ASP A 364 9.53 -20.21 21.31
C ASP A 364 10.18 -19.04 22.07
N PHE A 365 9.96 -18.96 23.38
CA PHE A 365 10.64 -18.00 24.27
C PHE A 365 11.93 -18.61 24.83
N GLU A 366 13.00 -17.81 24.95
CA GLU A 366 14.29 -18.24 25.51
C GLU A 366 14.70 -17.45 26.77
N PRO A 367 15.17 -18.13 27.85
CA PRO A 367 15.28 -19.58 28.02
C PRO A 367 13.94 -20.22 28.41
N LYS A 368 13.73 -21.49 28.03
CA LYS A 368 12.51 -22.26 28.36
C LYS A 368 12.31 -22.54 29.86
N SER A 369 13.24 -22.11 30.71
CA SER A 369 13.20 -22.30 32.17
C SER A 369 14.07 -21.24 32.86
N ALA A 370 13.48 -20.08 33.19
CA ALA A 370 13.90 -19.13 34.24
C ALA A 370 12.94 -17.92 34.26
N ASP A 371 12.82 -17.24 35.41
CA ASP A 371 12.09 -15.99 35.66
C ASP A 371 12.56 -14.76 34.82
N ARG A 372 13.26 -14.97 33.71
CA ARG A 372 13.86 -13.91 32.87
C ARG A 372 13.68 -14.21 31.38
N PHE A 373 13.16 -13.23 30.67
CA PHE A 373 12.96 -13.23 29.23
C PHE A 373 14.22 -12.70 28.52
N ASN A 374 14.99 -13.56 27.85
CA ASN A 374 16.28 -13.21 27.23
C ASN A 374 16.31 -13.31 25.70
N GLY A 375 15.32 -13.96 25.08
CA GLY A 375 15.22 -14.02 23.62
C GLY A 375 13.84 -14.46 23.10
N LEU A 376 13.55 -14.13 21.84
CA LEU A 376 12.43 -14.67 21.09
C LEU A 376 12.96 -15.44 19.87
N ARG A 377 12.60 -16.72 19.77
CA ARG A 377 12.94 -17.58 18.63
C ARG A 377 11.69 -17.78 17.79
N LEU A 378 11.66 -17.13 16.63
CA LEU A 378 10.61 -17.32 15.62
C LEU A 378 11.12 -18.28 14.55
N ARG A 379 10.41 -19.39 14.34
CA ARG A 379 10.67 -20.33 13.25
C ARG A 379 9.49 -20.34 12.28
N LEU A 380 9.76 -20.00 11.03
CA LEU A 380 8.81 -19.98 9.92
C LEU A 380 9.27 -21.00 8.87
N VAL A 381 8.49 -22.07 8.70
CA VAL A 381 8.69 -23.02 7.60
C VAL A 381 7.53 -22.84 6.62
N ALA A 382 7.82 -22.38 5.41
CA ALA A 382 6.83 -22.15 4.36
C ALA A 382 7.28 -22.79 3.03
N GLN A 383 6.33 -23.40 2.31
CA GLN A 383 6.55 -24.02 1.00
C GLN A 383 5.66 -23.32 -0.04
N PRO A 384 6.09 -22.17 -0.59
CA PRO A 384 5.37 -21.52 -1.66
C PRO A 384 5.59 -22.26 -2.99
N GLN A 385 4.49 -22.58 -3.67
CA GLN A 385 4.44 -23.20 -4.99
C GLN A 385 3.62 -22.33 -5.94
N ILE A 386 4.20 -21.95 -7.07
CA ILE A 386 3.53 -21.19 -8.11
C ILE A 386 3.70 -21.94 -9.43
N ALA A 387 2.58 -22.29 -10.07
CA ALA A 387 2.56 -22.90 -11.39
C ALA A 387 1.72 -22.03 -12.33
N SER A 388 2.33 -21.58 -13.42
CA SER A 388 1.66 -20.76 -14.41
C SER A 388 1.86 -21.32 -15.81
N THR A 389 0.79 -21.36 -16.60
CA THR A 389 0.87 -21.79 -18.01
C THR A 389 0.35 -20.68 -18.91
N HIS A 390 1.19 -20.15 -19.79
CA HIS A 390 0.77 -19.21 -20.83
C HIS A 390 0.34 -19.99 -22.07
N ILE A 391 -0.94 -19.87 -22.40
CA ILE A 391 -1.62 -20.52 -23.52
C ILE A 391 -1.86 -19.46 -24.59
N ILE A 392 -1.17 -19.56 -25.71
CA ILE A 392 -1.42 -18.74 -26.89
C ILE A 392 -2.12 -19.63 -27.92
N LYS A 393 -3.30 -19.22 -28.38
CA LYS A 393 -4.13 -19.97 -29.32
C LYS A 393 -4.49 -19.07 -30.49
N LEU A 394 -4.26 -19.53 -31.70
CA LEU A 394 -4.72 -18.89 -32.93
C LEU A 394 -5.55 -19.92 -33.68
N GLU A 395 -6.87 -19.72 -33.77
CA GLU A 395 -7.77 -20.66 -34.43
C GLU A 395 -8.73 -19.97 -35.39
N VAL A 396 -8.96 -20.56 -36.55
CA VAL A 396 -10.11 -20.25 -37.41
C VAL A 396 -11.27 -21.11 -36.92
N ARG A 397 -12.39 -20.45 -36.56
CA ARG A 397 -13.60 -21.16 -36.16
C ARG A 397 -14.58 -21.23 -37.33
N ASN A 398 -14.88 -22.45 -37.77
CA ASN A 398 -16.05 -22.77 -38.58
C ASN A 398 -17.06 -23.51 -37.67
N PRO A 399 -18.39 -23.37 -37.87
CA PRO A 399 -19.39 -24.17 -37.15
C PRO A 399 -19.10 -25.69 -37.11
N VAL A 400 -18.40 -26.24 -38.10
CA VAL A 400 -18.12 -27.69 -38.21
C VAL A 400 -16.68 -28.05 -37.80
N VAL A 401 -15.70 -27.19 -38.08
CA VAL A 401 -14.27 -27.51 -37.89
C VAL A 401 -13.53 -26.35 -37.22
N TYR A 402 -12.64 -26.70 -36.30
CA TYR A 402 -11.66 -25.79 -35.70
C TYR A 402 -10.27 -26.13 -36.24
N SER A 403 -9.59 -25.16 -36.84
CA SER A 403 -8.21 -25.34 -37.33
C SER A 403 -7.34 -24.21 -36.80
N GLY A 404 -6.14 -24.52 -36.31
CA GLY A 404 -5.31 -23.52 -35.68
C GLY A 404 -4.02 -24.03 -35.05
N VAL A 405 -3.28 -23.11 -34.46
CA VAL A 405 -2.03 -23.34 -33.74
C VAL A 405 -2.24 -23.01 -32.27
N LYS A 406 -1.67 -23.83 -31.39
CA LYS A 406 -1.67 -23.61 -29.94
C LYS A 406 -0.24 -23.76 -29.42
N LEU A 407 0.23 -22.73 -28.73
CA LEU A 407 1.51 -22.70 -28.03
C LEU A 407 1.25 -22.73 -26.52
N LEU A 408 2.07 -23.49 -25.81
CA LEU A 408 1.98 -23.69 -24.36
C LEU A 408 3.35 -23.43 -23.74
N HIS A 409 3.44 -22.43 -22.87
CA HIS A 409 4.64 -22.15 -22.09
C HIS A 409 4.33 -22.33 -20.61
N GLY A 410 4.95 -23.32 -19.98
CA GLY A 410 4.77 -23.59 -18.55
C GLY A 410 5.96 -23.10 -17.75
N ALA A 411 5.70 -22.42 -16.63
CA ALA A 411 6.68 -22.10 -15.61
C ALA A 411 6.20 -22.59 -14.25
N ARG A 412 7.10 -23.21 -13.48
CA ARG A 412 6.83 -23.66 -12.11
C ARG A 412 7.95 -23.17 -11.21
N ILE A 413 7.59 -22.57 -10.09
CA ILE A 413 8.49 -22.08 -9.07
C ILE A 413 8.07 -22.75 -7.76
N ASN A 414 9.01 -23.43 -7.12
CA ASN A 414 8.84 -24.01 -5.79
C ASN A 414 10.12 -23.72 -5.01
N THR A 415 10.06 -22.74 -4.11
CA THR A 415 11.21 -22.30 -3.33
C THR A 415 10.83 -22.34 -1.86
N PRO A 416 11.09 -23.45 -1.15
CA PRO A 416 10.80 -23.55 0.27
C PRO A 416 11.64 -22.53 1.05
N VAL A 417 11.04 -21.98 2.11
CA VAL A 417 11.65 -21.03 3.03
C VAL A 417 11.63 -21.67 4.42
N ASP A 418 12.81 -21.91 5.00
CA ASP A 418 12.96 -22.19 6.44
C ASP A 418 13.73 -21.00 7.02
N LEU A 419 12.99 -20.14 7.74
CA LEU A 419 13.52 -18.93 8.34
C LEU A 419 13.47 -19.09 9.86
N GLU A 420 14.66 -19.08 10.47
CA GLU A 420 14.82 -18.99 11.92
C GLU A 420 15.32 -17.59 12.26
N MET A 421 14.51 -16.83 12.98
CA MET A 421 14.86 -15.52 13.50
C MET A 421 15.00 -15.63 15.00
N ILE A 422 16.24 -15.57 15.47
CA ILE A 422 16.57 -15.51 16.90
C ILE A 422 16.82 -14.05 17.24
N VAL A 423 15.91 -13.46 17.99
CA VAL A 423 16.09 -12.13 18.57
C VAL A 423 16.67 -12.33 19.96
N ASN A 424 18.00 -12.27 20.05
CA ASN A 424 18.72 -12.27 21.32
C ASN A 424 18.94 -10.83 21.75
N TRP A 425 18.53 -10.49 22.98
CA TRP A 425 18.90 -9.22 23.59
C TRP A 425 20.31 -9.35 24.19
N GLU A 426 21.34 -9.46 23.35
CA GLU A 426 22.74 -9.43 23.80
C GLU A 426 23.22 -7.99 24.01
N ASN A 427 23.61 -7.68 25.25
CA ASN A 427 24.37 -6.49 25.61
C ASN A 427 25.80 -6.60 25.04
N ARG A 428 26.02 -6.21 23.79
CA ARG A 428 27.37 -6.00 23.26
C ARG A 428 27.69 -4.52 23.11
N LEU A 429 28.38 -4.06 24.17
CA LEU A 429 29.40 -3.00 24.30
C LEU A 429 29.10 -1.59 23.77
#